data_AF-A0A7R9MES4-F1
#
_entry.id   AF-A0A7R9MES4-F1
#
_cell.length_a   1.000
_cell.length_b   1.000
_cell.length_c   1.000
_cell.angle_alpha   90.00
_cell.angle_beta   90.00
_cell.angle_gamma   90.00
#
_symmetry.space_group_name_H-M   'P 1'
#
loop_
_entity.id
_entity.type
_entity.pdbx_description
1 polymer ?
#
loop_
_entity_poly.entity_id
_entity_poly.type
_entity_poly.pdbx_seq_one_letter_code
_entity_poly.pdbx_strand_id
1 'polypeptide(L)'
;MSDWRKAVRTPISYSVTNNTLRLQTQFVTVVSIAGIVVLFVLYSLVPKSRVTLNDSTQHQHLDDDHQHIHHHKDCNTRSAYNATYPLSRPEYVSDERIKFRIAVITDLDTDSRTDTQRNAWISYLLKGYLIYYPNEDYVQVKWDKRSISLQSSLSSEGRAMELSELIVFNGKLYSCDDRTGVLYEIRDESAIPWVILTDGDGNTPKGFKCEWLSVKDQTLYVGGLGKEWTST
;
A
#
# COMPACT_ATOMS: atom_id res chain seq x y z
N MET A 1 1.12 70.30 -72.96
CA MET A 1 1.88 69.28 -73.73
C MET A 1 2.84 68.62 -72.75
N SER A 2 2.95 67.29 -72.77
CA SER A 2 3.72 66.43 -71.86
C SER A 2 2.92 65.76 -70.74
N ASP A 3 2.17 64.76 -71.18
CA ASP A 3 1.80 63.55 -70.46
C ASP A 3 3.08 62.70 -70.30
N TRP A 4 3.50 62.41 -69.07
CA TRP A 4 4.44 61.32 -68.80
C TRP A 4 4.38 60.90 -67.32
N ARG A 5 4.28 59.57 -67.14
CA ARG A 5 4.29 58.79 -65.88
C ARG A 5 2.93 58.43 -65.28
N LYS A 6 2.19 57.67 -66.09
CA LYS A 6 1.42 56.51 -65.64
C LYS A 6 2.32 55.47 -64.94
N ALA A 7 1.72 54.78 -63.98
CA ALA A 7 2.09 53.49 -63.37
C ALA A 7 3.33 53.52 -62.46
N VAL A 8 3.32 53.03 -61.23
CA VAL A 8 2.78 51.74 -60.76
C VAL A 8 2.34 51.88 -59.30
N ARG A 9 1.06 51.65 -59.00
CA ARG A 9 0.63 51.11 -57.70
C ARG A 9 -0.22 49.90 -58.02
N THR A 10 0.43 48.74 -58.10
CA THR A 10 -0.29 47.46 -58.12
C THR A 10 -1.03 47.33 -56.78
N PRO A 11 -2.35 47.10 -56.76
CA PRO A 11 -2.98 46.61 -55.56
C PRO A 11 -2.44 45.21 -55.26
N ILE A 12 -2.11 44.94 -54.00
CA ILE A 12 -1.64 43.64 -53.53
C ILE A 12 -2.80 42.65 -53.72
N SER A 13 -2.61 41.64 -54.57
CA SER A 13 -3.55 40.53 -54.70
C SER A 13 -3.50 39.68 -53.44
N TYR A 14 -4.45 39.89 -52.53
CA TYR A 14 -4.77 38.91 -51.50
C TYR A 14 -5.98 38.12 -51.97
N SER A 15 -5.85 36.80 -52.13
CA SER A 15 -7.03 35.95 -52.27
C SER A 15 -7.63 35.77 -50.89
N VAL A 16 -8.79 36.35 -50.64
CA VAL A 16 -9.63 35.91 -49.53
C VAL A 16 -10.12 34.52 -49.90
N THR A 17 -9.45 33.49 -49.39
CA THR A 17 -10.01 32.14 -49.40
C THR A 17 -11.29 32.20 -48.57
N ASN A 18 -12.42 32.25 -49.26
CA ASN A 18 -13.74 32.22 -48.66
C ASN A 18 -13.97 30.82 -48.08
N ASN A 19 -13.40 30.53 -46.91
CA ASN A 19 -13.65 29.28 -46.20
C ASN A 19 -15.00 29.41 -45.48
N THR A 20 -16.06 29.52 -46.28
CA THR A 20 -17.42 29.33 -45.77
C THR A 20 -17.54 27.86 -45.42
N LEU A 21 -17.20 27.52 -44.17
CA LEU A 21 -17.66 26.29 -43.56
C LEU A 21 -19.19 26.33 -43.63
N ARG A 22 -19.74 25.73 -44.70
CA ARG A 22 -21.17 25.46 -44.82
C ARG A 22 -21.46 24.36 -43.82
N LEU A 23 -21.58 24.76 -42.57
CA LEU A 23 -22.10 23.93 -41.52
C LEU A 23 -23.52 23.57 -41.94
N GLN A 24 -23.70 22.39 -42.52
CA GLN A 24 -25.03 21.88 -42.81
C GLN A 24 -25.69 21.66 -41.46
N THR A 25 -26.54 22.60 -41.05
CA THR A 25 -27.23 22.60 -39.76
C THR A 25 -28.00 21.29 -39.54
N GLN A 26 -28.46 20.67 -40.63
CA GLN A 26 -29.09 19.35 -40.63
C GLN A 26 -28.11 18.21 -40.26
N PHE A 27 -26.86 18.25 -40.73
CA PHE A 27 -25.87 17.24 -40.39
C PHE A 27 -25.45 17.36 -38.92
N VAL A 28 -25.19 18.59 -38.45
CA VAL A 28 -24.79 18.83 -37.06
C VAL A 28 -25.90 18.42 -36.10
N THR A 29 -27.16 18.74 -36.41
CA THR A 29 -28.30 18.34 -35.57
C THR A 29 -28.46 16.84 -35.47
N VAL A 30 -28.31 16.09 -36.57
CA VAL A 30 -28.37 14.61 -36.55
C VAL A 30 -27.25 14.02 -35.69
N VAL A 31 -26.01 14.51 -35.83
CA VAL A 31 -24.86 14.04 -35.05
C VAL A 31 -25.04 14.34 -33.55
N SER A 32 -25.55 15.53 -33.22
CA SER A 32 -25.85 15.90 -31.82
C SER A 32 -26.93 15.00 -31.21
N ILE A 33 -28.01 14.70 -31.95
CA ILE A 33 -29.07 13.79 -31.46
C ILE A 33 -28.51 12.38 -31.25
N ALA A 34 -27.73 11.87 -32.21
CA ALA A 34 -27.09 10.55 -32.06
C ALA A 34 -26.16 10.49 -30.84
N GLY A 35 -25.38 11.55 -30.60
CA GLY A 35 -24.52 11.65 -29.42
C GLY A 35 -25.29 11.65 -28.10
N ILE A 36 -26.43 12.36 -28.03
CA ILE A 36 -27.29 12.38 -26.85
C ILE A 36 -27.90 11.00 -26.58
N VAL A 37 -28.34 10.29 -27.62
CA VAL A 37 -28.87 8.91 -27.49
C VAL A 37 -27.80 7.97 -26.98
N VAL A 38 -26.57 8.03 -27.50
CA VAL A 38 -25.45 7.22 -27.00
C VAL A 38 -25.14 7.53 -25.54
N LEU A 39 -25.11 8.81 -25.15
CA LEU A 39 -24.91 9.21 -23.75
C LEU A 39 -26.03 8.69 -22.84
N PHE A 40 -27.28 8.72 -23.29
CA PHE A 40 -28.43 8.19 -22.54
C PHE A 40 -28.33 6.67 -22.35
N VAL A 41 -27.93 5.94 -23.40
CA VAL A 41 -27.69 4.50 -23.33
C VAL A 41 -26.56 4.21 -22.35
N LEU A 42 -25.42 4.89 -22.46
CA LEU A 42 -24.31 4.73 -21.52
C LEU A 42 -24.74 5.02 -20.08
N TYR A 43 -25.47 6.10 -19.84
CA TYR A 43 -26.00 6.43 -18.51
C TYR A 43 -26.96 5.37 -17.97
N SER A 44 -27.81 4.80 -18.83
CA SER A 44 -28.73 3.72 -18.45
C SER A 44 -28.03 2.38 -18.16
N LEU A 45 -26.85 2.17 -18.75
CA LEU A 45 -26.03 0.98 -18.55
C LEU A 45 -25.06 1.11 -17.36
N VAL A 46 -24.84 2.31 -16.81
CA VAL A 46 -24.08 2.48 -15.57
C VAL A 46 -24.91 1.90 -14.41
N PRO A 47 -24.45 0.84 -13.74
CA PRO A 47 -25.18 0.29 -12.60
C PRO A 47 -25.25 1.33 -11.50
N LYS A 48 -26.47 1.81 -11.21
CA LYS A 48 -26.73 2.64 -10.03
C LYS A 48 -26.44 1.81 -8.79
N SER A 49 -25.30 2.04 -8.15
CA SER A 49 -25.05 1.56 -6.80
C SER A 49 -26.16 2.07 -5.89
N ARG A 50 -27.13 1.21 -5.58
CA ARG A 50 -28.18 1.51 -4.61
C ARG A 50 -27.53 1.55 -3.24
N VAL A 51 -27.35 2.76 -2.71
CA VAL A 51 -27.13 2.94 -1.27
C VAL A 51 -28.47 2.66 -0.60
N THR A 52 -28.63 1.43 -0.12
CA THR A 52 -29.77 1.02 0.71
C THR A 52 -29.54 1.57 2.10
N LEU A 53 -30.10 2.74 2.42
CA LEU A 53 -30.24 3.20 3.80
C LEU A 53 -31.42 2.42 4.41
N ASN A 54 -31.12 1.36 5.17
CA ASN A 54 -32.11 0.77 6.06
C ASN A 54 -32.19 1.63 7.31
N ASP A 55 -33.20 2.50 7.32
CA ASP A 55 -33.71 3.15 8.53
C ASP A 55 -34.50 2.10 9.32
N SER A 56 -33.97 1.71 10.47
CA SER A 56 -34.70 0.95 11.47
C SER A 56 -34.65 1.73 12.78
N THR A 57 -35.73 2.46 13.00
CA THR A 57 -36.05 3.17 14.23
C THR A 57 -36.52 2.21 15.32
N GLN A 58 -36.19 2.59 16.56
CA GLN A 58 -36.74 2.18 17.86
C GLN A 58 -36.32 0.80 18.44
N HIS A 59 -35.54 0.83 19.53
CA HIS A 59 -36.07 1.03 20.89
C HIS A 59 -34.98 1.51 21.86
N GLN A 60 -35.33 2.52 22.67
CA GLN A 60 -34.57 2.97 23.83
C GLN A 60 -34.67 1.93 24.95
N HIS A 61 -33.53 1.62 25.59
CA HIS A 61 -33.48 1.39 27.03
C HIS A 61 -32.11 1.81 27.56
N LEU A 62 -32.15 2.68 28.55
CA LEU A 62 -31.03 3.10 29.38
C LEU A 62 -30.60 1.89 30.23
N ASP A 63 -29.30 1.63 30.30
CA ASP A 63 -28.56 1.38 31.55
C ASP A 63 -27.05 1.30 31.27
N ASP A 64 -26.29 1.96 32.14
CA ASP A 64 -24.83 2.00 32.21
C ASP A 64 -24.22 0.59 32.33
N ASP A 65 -23.30 0.22 31.43
CA ASP A 65 -22.03 -0.40 31.83
C ASP A 65 -21.01 -0.46 30.68
N HIS A 66 -19.76 -0.08 30.97
CA HIS A 66 -18.65 -0.10 30.01
C HIS A 66 -18.15 -1.54 29.77
N GLN A 67 -18.68 -2.20 28.73
CA GLN A 67 -18.03 -3.36 28.12
C GLN A 67 -17.90 -3.15 26.61
N HIS A 68 -16.66 -2.87 26.15
CA HIS A 68 -16.32 -2.87 24.73
C HIS A 68 -16.27 -4.32 24.21
N ILE A 69 -17.43 -4.89 23.95
CA ILE A 69 -17.58 -6.13 23.19
C ILE A 69 -17.40 -5.76 21.72
N HIS A 70 -16.24 -6.12 21.14
CA HIS A 70 -15.99 -6.02 19.72
C HIS A 70 -16.84 -7.06 18.97
N HIS A 71 -18.13 -6.76 18.79
CA HIS A 71 -18.98 -7.48 17.85
C HIS A 71 -18.56 -7.09 16.42
N HIS A 72 -17.59 -7.81 15.88
CA HIS A 72 -17.36 -7.83 14.45
C HIS A 72 -18.61 -8.42 13.80
N LYS A 73 -19.46 -7.55 13.23
CA LYS A 73 -20.51 -7.98 12.29
C LYS A 73 -19.82 -8.75 11.17
N ASP A 74 -20.09 -10.05 11.11
CA ASP A 74 -19.62 -10.95 10.06
C ASP A 74 -20.08 -10.42 8.69
N CYS A 75 -19.17 -9.74 8.00
CA CYS A 75 -19.28 -9.51 6.57
C CYS A 75 -18.96 -10.83 5.90
N ASN A 76 -20.00 -11.47 5.38
CA ASN A 76 -20.06 -12.86 4.90
C ASN A 76 -19.29 -13.10 3.57
N THR A 77 -18.16 -12.42 3.36
CA THR A 77 -17.21 -12.65 2.27
C THR A 77 -15.76 -12.36 2.70
N ARG A 78 -15.39 -12.60 3.96
CA ARG A 78 -13.97 -12.61 4.34
C ARG A 78 -13.35 -13.92 3.85
N SER A 79 -12.33 -13.80 3.00
CA SER A 79 -11.37 -14.90 2.81
C SER A 79 -10.99 -15.43 4.20
N ALA A 80 -11.14 -16.74 4.42
CA ALA A 80 -10.84 -17.35 5.71
C ALA A 80 -9.41 -17.00 6.15
N TYR A 81 -9.22 -16.71 7.44
CA TYR A 81 -7.90 -16.45 8.01
C TYR A 81 -7.00 -17.68 7.85
N ASN A 82 -5.81 -17.48 7.32
CA ASN A 82 -4.81 -18.54 7.20
C ASN A 82 -3.99 -18.62 8.50
N ALA A 83 -4.31 -19.61 9.33
CA ALA A 83 -3.66 -19.85 10.61
C ALA A 83 -2.31 -20.60 10.53
N THR A 84 -1.71 -20.74 9.33
CA THR A 84 -0.42 -21.43 9.18
C THR A 84 0.68 -20.74 9.98
N TYR A 85 1.20 -21.42 10.99
CA TYR A 85 2.34 -20.99 11.80
C TYR A 85 3.11 -22.21 12.36
N PRO A 86 4.45 -22.22 12.30
CA PRO A 86 5.31 -21.36 11.48
C PRO A 86 5.04 -21.54 9.96
N LEU A 87 5.60 -20.65 9.12
CA LEU A 87 5.41 -20.74 7.65
C LEU A 87 6.01 -22.02 7.05
N SER A 88 7.17 -22.44 7.56
CA SER A 88 7.81 -23.70 7.19
C SER A 88 7.48 -24.75 8.25
N ARG A 89 7.11 -25.96 7.81
CA ARG A 89 6.86 -27.07 8.71
C ARG A 89 8.14 -27.38 9.51
N PRO A 90 8.06 -27.55 10.84
CA PRO A 90 9.18 -28.03 11.64
C PRO A 90 9.70 -29.37 11.12
N GLU A 91 11.02 -29.53 11.09
CA GLU A 91 11.70 -30.77 10.72
C GLU A 91 12.02 -31.58 11.98
N TYR A 92 11.52 -32.82 12.04
CA TYR A 92 11.84 -33.78 13.11
C TYR A 92 13.00 -34.66 12.67
N VAL A 93 14.13 -34.59 13.40
CA VAL A 93 15.35 -35.34 13.09
C VAL A 93 15.35 -36.67 13.86
N SER A 94 16.04 -37.68 13.35
CA SER A 94 16.12 -39.05 13.92
C SER A 94 16.45 -39.12 15.41
N ASP A 95 17.12 -38.08 15.94
CA ASP A 95 17.65 -38.03 17.30
C ASP A 95 16.73 -37.22 18.23
N GLU A 96 15.42 -37.20 17.96
CA GLU A 96 14.36 -36.47 18.71
C GLU A 96 14.52 -34.93 18.75
N ARG A 97 15.41 -34.37 17.93
CA ARG A 97 15.60 -32.92 17.82
C ARG A 97 14.57 -32.31 16.88
N ILE A 98 14.16 -31.09 17.19
CA ILE A 98 13.21 -30.33 16.37
C ILE A 98 13.94 -29.14 15.75
N LYS A 99 13.86 -29.02 14.43
CA LYS A 99 14.53 -27.97 13.66
C LYS A 99 13.50 -27.02 13.06
N PHE A 100 13.60 -25.75 13.43
CA PHE A 100 12.73 -24.67 12.99
C PHE A 100 13.47 -23.75 12.04
N ARG A 101 12.83 -23.38 10.92
CA ARG A 101 13.32 -22.30 10.07
C ARG A 101 13.11 -20.97 10.78
N ILE A 102 14.16 -20.18 10.92
CA ILE A 102 14.11 -18.84 11.53
C ILE A 102 14.66 -17.80 10.57
N ALA A 103 14.34 -16.54 10.83
CA ALA A 103 14.98 -15.40 10.20
C ALA A 103 15.06 -14.24 11.18
N VAL A 104 16.04 -13.37 10.97
CA VAL A 104 16.19 -12.08 11.64
C VAL A 104 16.29 -11.01 10.58
N ILE A 105 15.82 -9.81 10.89
CA ILE A 105 15.80 -8.66 10.00
C ILE A 105 16.60 -7.51 10.62
N THR A 106 17.26 -6.72 9.79
CA THR A 106 18.08 -5.59 10.27
C THR A 106 17.30 -4.28 10.23
N ASP A 107 17.43 -3.52 11.29
CA ASP A 107 17.37 -2.08 11.24
C ASP A 107 18.81 -1.56 11.07
N LEU A 108 19.05 -0.75 10.04
CA LEU A 108 20.36 -0.14 9.78
C LEU A 108 20.36 1.36 10.12
N ASP A 109 19.29 1.86 10.75
CA ASP A 109 19.07 3.28 10.98
C ASP A 109 19.27 4.08 9.67
N THR A 110 20.02 5.17 9.73
CA THR A 110 20.35 6.03 8.58
C THR A 110 21.25 5.35 7.55
N ASP A 111 21.95 4.27 7.92
CA ASP A 111 22.85 3.52 7.04
C ASP A 111 22.08 2.57 6.11
N SER A 112 20.75 2.49 6.25
CA SER A 112 19.86 1.85 5.29
C SER A 112 19.93 2.48 3.90
N ARG A 113 20.27 3.78 3.78
CA ARG A 113 20.34 4.47 2.50
C ARG A 113 21.55 4.02 1.68
N THR A 114 21.33 3.65 0.42
CA THR A 114 22.43 3.26 -0.47
C THR A 114 23.02 4.46 -1.21
N ASP A 115 24.35 4.52 -1.32
CA ASP A 115 25.04 5.54 -2.14
C ASP A 115 25.06 5.20 -3.63
N THR A 116 24.88 3.92 -3.97
CA THR A 116 24.98 3.41 -5.34
C THR A 116 23.75 3.71 -6.19
N GLN A 117 22.59 3.85 -5.55
CA GLN A 117 21.32 4.11 -6.22
C GLN A 117 20.58 5.27 -5.55
N ARG A 118 20.10 6.21 -6.35
CA ARG A 118 19.33 7.35 -5.84
C ARG A 118 17.97 6.85 -5.35
N ASN A 119 17.55 7.36 -4.18
CA ASN A 119 16.27 7.02 -3.56
C ASN A 119 16.10 5.51 -3.34
N ALA A 120 17.13 4.86 -2.81
CA ALA A 120 17.10 3.45 -2.47
C ALA A 120 17.57 3.26 -1.03
N TRP A 121 16.76 2.52 -0.27
CA TRP A 121 17.05 2.10 1.10
C TRP A 121 16.96 0.59 1.17
N ILE A 122 17.78 -0.01 2.03
CA ILE A 122 17.92 -1.45 2.16
C ILE A 122 17.84 -1.92 3.61
N SER A 123 17.40 -3.15 3.78
CA SER A 123 17.51 -3.95 5.00
C SER A 123 17.91 -5.37 4.61
N TYR A 124 18.49 -6.14 5.53
CA TYR A 124 18.89 -7.51 5.31
C TYR A 124 18.00 -8.48 6.08
N LEU A 125 17.52 -9.50 5.38
CA LEU A 125 16.90 -10.68 6.00
C LEU A 125 17.93 -11.81 6.04
N LEU A 126 18.36 -12.20 7.23
CA LEU A 126 19.24 -13.35 7.44
C LEU A 126 18.42 -14.54 7.92
N LYS A 127 18.43 -15.62 7.13
CA LYS A 127 17.73 -16.85 7.47
C LYS A 127 18.68 -17.83 8.16
N GLY A 128 18.11 -18.76 8.91
CA GLY A 128 18.85 -19.80 9.61
C GLY A 128 17.94 -20.90 10.13
N TYR A 129 18.46 -21.66 11.08
CA TYR A 129 17.73 -22.69 11.79
C TYR A 129 17.97 -22.57 13.28
N LEU A 130 16.88 -22.71 14.05
CA LEU A 130 16.92 -23.00 15.47
C LEU A 130 16.70 -24.51 15.64
N ILE A 131 17.60 -25.17 16.34
CA ILE A 131 17.55 -26.60 16.61
C ILE A 131 17.38 -26.76 18.12
N TYR A 132 16.23 -27.29 18.52
CA TYR A 132 15.89 -27.56 19.90
C TYR A 132 16.18 -29.03 20.25
N TYR A 133 16.83 -29.24 21.40
CA TYR A 133 17.21 -30.53 21.95
C TYR A 133 16.41 -30.76 23.24
N PRO A 134 15.22 -31.38 23.17
CA PRO A 134 14.30 -31.47 24.32
C PRO A 134 14.90 -32.20 25.52
N ASN A 135 15.76 -33.19 25.28
CA ASN A 135 16.35 -34.03 26.33
C ASN A 135 17.61 -33.42 26.97
N GLU A 136 18.10 -32.28 26.46
CA GLU A 136 19.38 -31.69 26.85
C GLU A 136 19.26 -30.24 27.33
N ASP A 137 18.04 -29.68 27.42
CA ASP A 137 17.79 -28.26 27.71
C ASP A 137 18.67 -27.30 26.90
N TYR A 138 18.93 -27.67 25.64
CA TYR A 138 19.90 -27.01 24.78
C TYR A 138 19.25 -26.52 23.48
N VAL A 139 19.67 -25.34 23.03
CA VAL A 139 19.25 -24.73 21.76
C VAL A 139 20.48 -24.35 20.96
N GLN A 140 20.52 -24.77 19.70
CA GLN A 140 21.56 -24.38 18.76
C GLN A 140 20.97 -23.50 17.65
N VAL A 141 21.68 -22.45 17.28
CA VAL A 141 21.35 -21.61 16.12
C VAL A 141 22.41 -21.76 15.04
N LYS A 142 21.97 -21.95 13.79
CA LYS A 142 22.83 -21.99 12.61
C LYS A 142 22.32 -21.02 11.55
N TRP A 143 23.18 -20.16 11.05
CA TRP A 143 22.83 -19.18 10.02
C TRP A 143 23.17 -19.68 8.62
N ASP A 144 22.35 -19.28 7.66
CA ASP A 144 22.68 -19.44 6.25
C ASP A 144 23.87 -18.53 5.90
N LYS A 145 24.63 -18.88 4.86
CA LYS A 145 25.80 -18.10 4.44
C LYS A 145 25.45 -16.76 3.80
N ARG A 146 24.24 -16.64 3.23
CA ARG A 146 23.81 -15.48 2.44
C ARG A 146 22.64 -14.79 3.14
N SER A 147 22.74 -13.47 3.27
CA SER A 147 21.60 -12.61 3.58
C SER A 147 20.88 -12.20 2.29
N ILE A 148 19.59 -11.92 2.41
CA ILE A 148 18.75 -11.36 1.35
C ILE A 148 18.71 -9.85 1.56
N SER A 149 19.04 -9.07 0.52
CA SER A 149 18.88 -7.62 0.54
C SER A 149 17.46 -7.27 0.11
N LEU A 150 16.69 -6.71 1.03
CA LEU A 150 15.37 -6.14 0.80
C LEU A 150 15.56 -4.67 0.49
N GLN A 151 14.89 -4.16 -0.54
CA GLN A 151 15.04 -2.77 -0.99
C GLN A 151 13.69 -2.10 -1.19
N SER A 152 13.62 -0.81 -0.87
CA SER A 152 12.49 0.05 -1.22
C SER A 152 12.98 1.43 -1.66
N SER A 153 12.19 2.09 -2.50
CA SER A 153 12.36 3.51 -2.85
C SER A 153 11.38 4.43 -2.14
N LEU A 154 10.43 3.87 -1.40
CA LEU A 154 9.44 4.61 -0.62
C LEU A 154 10.08 5.06 0.70
N SER A 155 10.18 6.38 0.90
CA SER A 155 10.80 6.95 2.10
C SER A 155 10.03 8.14 2.65
N SER A 156 10.30 8.42 3.93
CA SER A 156 9.79 9.56 4.66
C SER A 156 10.97 10.35 5.18
N GLU A 157 11.03 11.64 4.84
CA GLU A 157 12.13 12.54 5.24
C GLU A 157 13.53 11.99 4.88
N GLY A 158 13.62 11.23 3.79
CA GLY A 158 14.89 10.63 3.33
C GLY A 158 15.37 9.40 4.10
N ARG A 159 14.49 8.79 4.92
CA ARG A 159 14.74 7.55 5.66
C ARG A 159 13.67 6.49 5.33
N ALA A 160 14.08 5.22 5.29
CA ALA A 160 13.21 4.08 5.00
C ALA A 160 13.93 2.75 5.27
N MET A 161 13.18 1.65 5.26
CA MET A 161 13.71 0.29 5.46
C MET A 161 14.42 0.12 6.80
N GLU A 162 14.01 0.91 7.80
CA GLU A 162 14.41 0.75 9.20
C GLU A 162 13.42 -0.23 9.83
N LEU A 163 13.70 -1.51 9.59
CA LEU A 163 12.76 -2.59 9.81
C LEU A 163 12.85 -3.12 11.24
N SER A 164 11.88 -2.75 12.08
CA SER A 164 12.00 -2.87 13.53
C SER A 164 11.39 -4.15 14.14
N GLU A 165 10.69 -4.98 13.36
CA GLU A 165 10.16 -6.27 13.83
C GLU A 165 9.82 -7.20 12.65
N LEU A 166 9.82 -8.52 12.87
CA LEU A 166 9.50 -9.56 11.88
C LEU A 166 8.47 -10.56 12.42
N ILE A 167 7.31 -10.69 11.75
CA ILE A 167 6.22 -11.55 12.22
C ILE A 167 5.54 -12.36 11.12
N VAL A 168 4.97 -13.50 11.51
CA VAL A 168 4.05 -14.26 10.66
C VAL A 168 2.61 -13.88 10.99
N PHE A 169 1.86 -13.41 9.99
CA PHE A 169 0.44 -13.08 10.12
C PHE A 169 -0.32 -13.55 8.87
N ASN A 170 -1.48 -14.18 9.07
CA ASN A 170 -2.34 -14.66 7.97
C ASN A 170 -1.57 -15.51 6.91
N GLY A 171 -0.68 -16.39 7.38
CA GLY A 171 0.14 -17.26 6.53
C GLY A 171 1.19 -16.54 5.67
N LYS A 172 1.59 -15.33 6.04
CA LYS A 172 2.59 -14.51 5.34
C LYS A 172 3.60 -13.92 6.32
N LEU A 173 4.77 -13.51 5.81
CA LEU A 173 5.82 -12.86 6.58
C LEU A 173 5.71 -11.34 6.41
N TYR A 174 5.75 -10.61 7.52
CA TYR A 174 5.63 -9.16 7.55
C TYR A 174 6.75 -8.51 8.37
N SER A 175 7.11 -7.30 7.95
CA SER A 175 7.97 -6.39 8.70
C SER A 175 7.43 -4.97 8.63
N CYS A 176 7.85 -4.12 9.54
CA CYS A 176 7.36 -2.75 9.69
C CYS A 176 8.51 -1.76 9.61
N ASP A 177 8.39 -0.70 8.80
CA ASP A 177 9.37 0.38 8.70
C ASP A 177 8.97 1.53 9.65
N ASP A 178 9.79 1.81 10.66
CA ASP A 178 9.48 2.80 11.71
C ASP A 178 9.55 4.27 11.22
N ARG A 179 10.02 4.50 10.00
CA ARG A 179 10.12 5.83 9.40
C ARG A 179 8.89 6.17 8.59
N THR A 180 8.50 5.24 7.72
CA THR A 180 7.37 5.43 6.81
C THR A 180 6.05 4.97 7.44
N GLY A 181 6.09 4.13 8.48
CA GLY A 181 4.92 3.47 9.05
C GLY A 181 4.36 2.36 8.14
N VAL A 182 5.12 1.93 7.13
CA VAL A 182 4.66 0.92 6.16
C VAL A 182 4.92 -0.48 6.69
N LEU A 183 3.87 -1.30 6.69
CA LEU A 183 3.96 -2.75 6.79
C LEU A 183 4.26 -3.34 5.42
N TYR A 184 5.37 -4.05 5.32
CA TYR A 184 5.80 -4.77 4.12
C TYR A 184 5.51 -6.27 4.27
N GLU A 185 4.85 -6.86 3.28
CA GLU A 185 4.87 -8.31 3.06
C GLU A 185 6.24 -8.69 2.49
N ILE A 186 6.96 -9.59 3.14
CA ILE A 186 8.21 -10.13 2.63
C ILE A 186 7.89 -11.39 1.82
N ARG A 187 7.95 -11.27 0.50
CA ARG A 187 7.63 -12.35 -0.44
C ARG A 187 8.63 -12.37 -1.59
N ASP A 188 9.08 -13.56 -1.97
CA ASP A 188 10.00 -13.75 -3.10
C ASP A 188 11.25 -12.86 -3.02
N GLU A 189 11.89 -12.84 -1.85
CA GLU A 189 13.08 -12.01 -1.56
C GLU A 189 12.85 -10.49 -1.73
N SER A 190 11.60 -10.05 -1.74
CA SER A 190 11.21 -8.65 -1.93
C SER A 190 10.37 -8.13 -0.76
N ALA A 191 10.43 -6.83 -0.50
CA ALA A 191 9.56 -6.14 0.45
C ALA A 191 8.43 -5.44 -0.32
N ILE A 192 7.19 -5.89 -0.13
CA ILE A 192 6.02 -5.41 -0.88
C ILE A 192 5.13 -4.60 0.08
N PRO A 193 4.92 -3.28 -0.14
CA PRO A 193 4.04 -2.48 0.70
C PRO A 193 2.63 -3.08 0.80
N TRP A 194 2.09 -3.19 2.00
CA TRP A 194 0.74 -3.71 2.24
C TRP A 194 -0.19 -2.68 2.86
N VAL A 195 0.18 -2.11 4.01
CA VAL A 195 -0.59 -1.11 4.76
C VAL A 195 0.36 0.00 5.22
N ILE A 196 -0.11 1.24 5.22
CA ILE A 196 0.60 2.37 5.83
C ILE A 196 -0.12 2.81 7.09
N LEU A 197 0.63 3.01 8.16
CA LEU A 197 0.15 3.44 9.47
C LEU A 197 0.64 4.86 9.72
N THR A 198 -0.30 5.76 9.96
CA THR A 198 -0.04 7.14 10.38
C THR A 198 0.10 7.21 11.90
N ASP A 199 0.86 8.20 12.38
CA ASP A 199 1.20 8.33 13.80
C ASP A 199 -0.02 8.68 14.69
N GLY A 200 0.09 8.33 15.98
CA GLY A 200 -0.92 8.64 17.00
C GLY A 200 -2.29 8.01 16.77
N ASP A 201 -3.33 8.85 16.76
CA ASP A 201 -4.74 8.44 16.58
C ASP A 201 -5.13 8.21 15.11
N GLY A 202 -4.17 8.34 14.18
CA GLY A 202 -4.39 8.20 12.74
C GLY A 202 -4.64 9.52 12.00
N ASN A 203 -4.68 10.67 12.69
CA ASN A 203 -4.88 11.98 12.07
C ASN A 203 -3.58 12.78 11.90
N THR A 204 -2.42 12.13 12.04
CA THR A 204 -1.11 12.76 11.87
C THR A 204 -0.54 12.44 10.49
N PRO A 205 0.01 13.41 9.73
CA PRO A 205 0.55 13.15 8.38
C PRO A 205 1.87 12.36 8.40
N LYS A 206 2.49 12.18 9.58
CA LYS A 206 3.73 11.45 9.78
C LYS A 206 3.46 9.94 9.87
N GLY A 207 4.40 9.12 9.37
CA GLY A 207 4.37 7.68 9.57
C GLY A 207 4.51 7.29 11.05
N PHE A 208 3.79 6.25 11.46
CA PHE A 208 3.86 5.69 12.81
C PHE A 208 5.23 5.07 13.07
N LYS A 209 5.87 5.43 14.20
CA LYS A 209 7.13 4.82 14.64
C LYS A 209 6.85 3.46 15.27
N CYS A 210 6.89 2.46 14.42
CA CYS A 210 6.66 1.06 14.74
C CYS A 210 7.88 0.44 15.44
N GLU A 211 7.66 -0.27 16.54
CA GLU A 211 8.74 -0.89 17.33
C GLU A 211 8.46 -2.37 17.62
N TRP A 212 7.20 -2.81 17.55
CA TRP A 212 6.82 -4.19 17.77
C TRP A 212 5.56 -4.58 17.00
N LEU A 213 5.43 -5.88 16.75
CA LEU A 213 4.30 -6.53 16.09
C LEU A 213 3.84 -7.71 16.94
N SER A 214 2.54 -7.94 17.02
CA SER A 214 1.97 -9.11 17.68
C SER A 214 0.67 -9.55 17.00
N VAL A 215 0.30 -10.82 17.16
CA VAL A 215 -0.95 -11.35 16.60
C VAL A 215 -1.84 -11.83 17.74
N LYS A 216 -3.08 -11.34 17.76
CA LYS A 216 -4.11 -11.81 18.69
C LYS A 216 -5.45 -11.83 17.97
N ASP A 217 -6.22 -12.90 18.15
CA ASP A 217 -7.57 -13.06 17.60
C ASP A 217 -7.67 -12.68 16.10
N GLN A 218 -6.76 -13.23 15.29
CA GLN A 218 -6.67 -12.99 13.84
C GLN A 218 -6.44 -11.52 13.45
N THR A 219 -5.94 -10.70 14.38
CA THR A 219 -5.61 -9.29 14.18
C THR A 219 -4.12 -9.07 14.40
N LEU A 220 -3.49 -8.34 13.48
CA LEU A 220 -2.13 -7.85 13.63
C LEU A 220 -2.16 -6.55 14.45
N TYR A 221 -1.51 -6.57 15.60
CA TYR A 221 -1.27 -5.42 16.44
C TYR A 221 0.10 -4.86 16.11
N VAL A 222 0.15 -3.53 15.98
CA VAL A 222 1.36 -2.78 15.68
C VAL A 222 1.48 -1.70 16.73
N GLY A 223 2.61 -1.66 17.43
CA GLY A 223 2.82 -0.63 18.44
C GLY A 223 4.22 -0.05 18.39
N GLY A 224 4.35 1.07 19.11
CA GLY A 224 5.56 1.88 19.14
C GLY A 224 6.23 1.80 20.51
N LEU A 225 6.96 2.86 20.86
CA LEU A 225 7.80 2.94 22.06
C LEU A 225 7.07 2.71 23.39
N GLY A 226 5.74 2.88 23.44
CA GLY A 226 4.96 2.66 24.67
C GLY A 226 5.18 3.71 25.76
N LYS A 227 5.66 4.89 25.39
CA LYS A 227 5.86 6.04 26.28
C LYS A 227 5.59 7.36 25.55
N GLU A 228 5.49 8.45 26.31
CA GLU A 228 5.40 9.80 25.75
C GLU A 228 6.65 10.14 24.91
N TRP A 229 6.43 10.92 23.87
CA TRP A 229 7.50 11.56 23.12
C TRP A 229 8.04 12.76 23.91
N THR A 230 9.36 12.84 24.06
CA THR A 230 10.04 13.88 24.83
C THR A 230 11.21 14.45 24.02
N SER A 231 11.61 15.70 24.30
CA SER A 231 12.88 16.22 23.81
C SER A 231 14.06 15.53 24.51
N THR A 232 15.22 15.57 23.87
CA THR A 232 16.51 15.14 24.42
C THR A 232 17.07 16.12 25.44
#